data_AF-A0A521MVZ8-F1
#
_entry.id   AF-A0A521MVZ8-F1
#
_cell.length_a   1.000
_cell.length_b   1.000
_cell.length_c   1.000
_cell.angle_alpha   90.00
_cell.angle_beta   90.00
_cell.angle_gamma   90.00
#
_symmetry.space_group_name_H-M   'P 1'
#
loop_
_entity.id
_entity.type
_entity.pdbx_description
1 polymer ?
#
loop_
_entity_poly.entity_id
_entity_poly.type
_entity_poly.pdbx_seq_one_letter_code
_entity_poly.pdbx_strand_id
1 'polypeptide(L)'
;MFTSSSRAHDEALLTFRNPDPLDWVDPLRFGRGLAAGTYRRDWVWLAFVDDQPVARGVWWGPVGSVHPIELHCLLVDATLPHPEVWGAALIRSAHRAFADAGAILAPDLVVDVAPHRRHEPAVEAALEWRREAAKAAGLPVVTERMLGAASGAAPDAAAGAGIGGESGVDAGPRLRVSYSARALTAGSASPLVGTAR
;
A
#
# COMPACT_ATOMS: atom_id res chain seq x y z
N MET A 1 -1.62 18.77 -9.33
CA MET A 1 -2.80 18.79 -8.41
C MET A 1 -2.88 17.46 -7.68
N PHE A 2 -3.28 17.42 -6.40
CA PHE A 2 -3.49 16.17 -5.64
C PHE A 2 -4.95 16.09 -5.21
N THR A 3 -5.62 14.96 -5.44
CA THR A 3 -7.03 14.81 -5.09
C THR A 3 -7.40 13.37 -4.77
N SER A 4 -8.45 13.18 -3.97
CA SER A 4 -9.05 11.87 -3.75
C SER A 4 -9.77 11.38 -5.01
N SER A 5 -9.84 10.06 -5.16
CA SER A 5 -10.51 9.48 -6.32
C SER A 5 -12.03 9.62 -6.20
N SER A 6 -12.68 9.83 -7.34
CA SER A 6 -14.13 9.83 -7.48
C SER A 6 -14.49 8.91 -8.65
N ARG A 7 -15.78 8.68 -8.92
CA ARG A 7 -16.20 7.93 -10.11
C ARG A 7 -15.69 8.54 -11.42
N ALA A 8 -15.51 9.86 -11.47
CA ALA A 8 -14.96 10.53 -12.64
C ALA A 8 -13.49 10.12 -12.92
N HIS A 9 -12.79 9.57 -11.93
CA HIS A 9 -11.40 9.14 -12.05
C HIS A 9 -11.25 7.63 -12.33
N ASP A 10 -12.35 6.87 -12.52
CA ASP A 10 -12.27 5.42 -12.72
C ASP A 10 -11.41 5.02 -13.93
N GLU A 11 -11.50 5.76 -15.04
CA GLU A 11 -10.63 5.51 -16.20
C GLU A 11 -9.15 5.70 -15.83
N ALA A 12 -8.80 6.86 -15.28
CA ALA A 12 -7.43 7.18 -14.85
C ALA A 12 -6.88 6.16 -13.82
N LEU A 13 -7.71 5.65 -12.91
CA LEU A 13 -7.31 4.65 -11.92
C LEU A 13 -6.94 3.30 -12.53
N LEU A 14 -7.69 2.89 -13.56
CA LEU A 14 -7.58 1.57 -14.18
C LEU A 14 -6.53 1.56 -15.30
N THR A 15 -6.32 2.68 -15.96
CA THR A 15 -5.35 2.83 -17.06
C THR A 15 -3.95 3.20 -16.55
N PHE A 16 -3.83 3.78 -15.35
CA PHE A 16 -2.53 4.08 -14.74
C PHE A 16 -1.75 2.79 -14.47
N ARG A 17 -0.89 2.43 -15.42
CA ARG A 17 0.02 1.30 -15.37
C ARG A 17 1.43 1.83 -15.15
N ASN A 18 2.06 1.33 -14.12
CA ASN A 18 3.49 1.50 -13.93
C ASN A 18 4.10 0.11 -13.79
N PRO A 19 5.06 -0.31 -14.64
CA PRO A 19 5.81 -1.53 -14.43
C PRO A 19 6.74 -1.35 -13.22
N ASP A 20 6.15 -1.33 -12.03
CA ASP A 20 6.87 -1.28 -10.78
C ASP A 20 7.42 -2.69 -10.47
N PRO A 21 8.69 -2.81 -10.04
CA PRO A 21 9.28 -4.11 -9.73
C PRO A 21 8.70 -4.76 -8.46
N LEU A 22 7.94 -4.01 -7.66
CA LEU A 22 7.28 -4.46 -6.43
C LEU A 22 5.81 -4.85 -6.68
N ASP A 23 5.23 -5.55 -5.70
CA ASP A 23 3.80 -5.87 -5.69
C ASP A 23 2.97 -4.57 -5.69
N TRP A 24 1.98 -4.50 -6.57
CA TRP A 24 1.12 -3.32 -6.70
C TRP A 24 -0.35 -3.74 -6.83
N VAL A 25 -1.25 -2.78 -6.61
CA VAL A 25 -2.68 -3.02 -6.69
C VAL A 25 -3.15 -2.85 -8.14
N ASP A 26 -3.26 -3.96 -8.86
CA ASP A 26 -3.79 -4.00 -10.21
C ASP A 26 -5.31 -3.74 -10.28
N PRO A 27 -5.87 -3.41 -11.46
CA PRO A 27 -7.30 -3.16 -11.63
C PRO A 27 -8.23 -4.26 -11.07
N LEU A 28 -7.87 -5.53 -11.22
CA LEU A 28 -8.68 -6.65 -10.72
C LEU A 28 -8.61 -6.71 -9.18
N ARG A 29 -7.41 -6.57 -8.60
CA ARG A 29 -7.25 -6.50 -7.15
C ARG A 29 -7.97 -5.30 -6.56
N PHE A 30 -7.92 -4.15 -7.23
CA PHE A 30 -8.64 -2.95 -6.81
C PHE A 30 -10.15 -3.17 -6.81
N GLY A 31 -10.70 -3.72 -7.90
CA GLY A 31 -12.13 -4.04 -8.02
C GLY A 31 -12.61 -5.00 -6.93
N ARG A 32 -11.83 -6.06 -6.64
CA ARG A 32 -12.14 -6.99 -5.53
C ARG A 32 -12.15 -6.29 -4.17
N GLY A 33 -11.15 -5.46 -3.88
CA GLY A 33 -11.11 -4.76 -2.59
C GLY A 33 -12.20 -3.70 -2.43
N LEU A 34 -12.63 -3.06 -3.52
CA LEU A 34 -13.82 -2.20 -3.53
C LEU A 34 -15.09 -3.00 -3.22
N ALA A 35 -15.28 -4.15 -3.86
CA ALA A 35 -16.44 -5.01 -3.63
C ALA A 35 -16.48 -5.55 -2.18
N ALA A 36 -15.31 -5.87 -1.61
CA ALA A 36 -15.18 -6.31 -0.23
C ALA A 36 -15.25 -5.17 0.80
N GLY A 37 -15.26 -3.89 0.37
CA GLY A 37 -15.24 -2.72 1.25
C GLY A 37 -13.92 -2.48 1.98
N THR A 38 -12.85 -3.14 1.55
CA THR A 38 -11.49 -3.00 2.09
C THR A 38 -10.67 -1.91 1.41
N TYR A 39 -11.09 -1.51 0.20
CA TYR A 39 -10.71 -0.26 -0.45
C TYR A 39 -11.92 0.65 -0.55
N ARG A 40 -11.69 1.97 -0.52
CA ARG A 40 -12.71 2.99 -0.75
C ARG A 40 -12.17 4.06 -1.69
N ARG A 41 -13.05 4.71 -2.46
CA ARG A 41 -12.63 5.77 -3.40
C ARG A 41 -12.01 6.96 -2.68
N ASP A 42 -12.55 7.31 -1.51
CA ASP A 42 -12.02 8.37 -0.66
C ASP A 42 -10.64 8.03 -0.05
N TRP A 43 -10.22 6.76 -0.13
CA TRP A 43 -8.92 6.26 0.33
C TRP A 43 -7.94 6.02 -0.82
N VAL A 44 -8.28 6.47 -2.03
CA VAL A 44 -7.37 6.44 -3.17
C VAL A 44 -7.07 7.86 -3.57
N TRP A 45 -5.80 8.16 -3.78
CA TRP A 45 -5.35 9.51 -4.14
C TRP A 45 -4.56 9.47 -5.43
N LEU A 46 -4.75 10.52 -6.23
CA LEU A 46 -4.08 10.72 -7.50
C LEU A 46 -3.37 12.08 -7.49
N ALA A 47 -2.20 12.11 -8.12
CA ALA A 47 -1.53 13.34 -8.51
C ALA A 47 -1.67 13.53 -10.02
N PHE A 48 -1.96 14.75 -10.44
CA PHE A 48 -2.10 15.13 -11.85
C PHE A 48 -1.11 16.20 -12.26
N VAL A 49 -0.56 16.07 -13.47
CA VAL A 49 0.20 17.09 -14.21
C VAL A 49 -0.42 17.14 -15.61
N ASP A 50 -0.82 18.33 -16.07
CA ASP A 50 -1.48 18.53 -17.37
C ASP A 50 -2.65 17.56 -17.63
N ASP A 51 -3.51 17.38 -16.61
CA ASP A 51 -4.65 16.46 -16.59
C ASP A 51 -4.30 14.95 -16.74
N GLN A 52 -3.02 14.60 -16.75
CA GLN A 52 -2.56 13.22 -16.74
C GLN A 52 -2.24 12.75 -15.32
N PRO A 53 -2.70 11.56 -14.90
CA PRO A 53 -2.33 10.98 -13.62
C PRO A 53 -0.85 10.61 -13.65
N VAL A 54 -0.07 11.14 -12.70
CA VAL A 54 1.38 10.89 -12.59
C VAL A 54 1.79 10.17 -11.31
N ALA A 55 0.91 10.12 -10.31
CA ALA A 55 1.14 9.31 -9.11
C ALA A 55 -0.18 8.80 -8.54
N ARG A 56 -0.13 7.64 -7.90
CA ARG A 56 -1.29 6.98 -7.29
C ARG A 56 -0.92 6.38 -5.94
N GLY A 57 -1.74 6.64 -4.94
CA GLY A 57 -1.69 5.95 -3.65
C GLY A 57 -3.01 5.23 -3.37
N VAL A 58 -2.94 3.98 -2.91
CA VAL A 58 -4.10 3.16 -2.53
C VAL A 58 -3.98 2.76 -1.08
N TRP A 59 -4.83 3.34 -0.24
CA TRP A 59 -4.93 2.98 1.16
C TRP A 59 -5.99 1.91 1.39
N TRP A 60 -5.74 1.09 2.39
CA TRP A 60 -6.50 -0.07 2.79
C TRP A 60 -6.97 0.06 4.24
N GLY A 61 -8.12 -0.56 4.54
CA GLY A 61 -8.56 -0.80 5.90
C GLY A 61 -9.40 -2.07 5.99
N PRO A 62 -9.53 -2.66 7.20
CA PRO A 62 -10.41 -3.80 7.40
C PRO A 62 -11.86 -3.41 7.15
N VAL A 63 -12.70 -4.41 6.86
CA VAL A 63 -14.14 -4.21 6.65
C VAL A 63 -14.75 -3.52 7.87
N GLY A 64 -15.56 -2.48 7.62
CA GLY A 64 -16.17 -1.68 8.67
C GLY A 64 -15.26 -0.58 9.26
N SER A 65 -13.98 -0.51 8.87
CA SER A 65 -13.10 0.57 9.33
C SER A 65 -13.59 1.94 8.83
N VAL A 66 -13.53 2.94 9.69
CA VAL A 66 -13.88 4.33 9.36
C VAL A 66 -12.73 5.03 8.63
N HIS A 67 -11.49 4.65 8.96
CA HIS A 67 -10.27 5.23 8.40
C HIS A 67 -9.34 4.14 7.86
N PRO A 68 -8.49 4.46 6.86
CA PRO A 68 -7.48 3.52 6.42
C PRO A 68 -6.40 3.31 7.48
N ILE A 69 -5.73 2.16 7.42
CA ILE A 69 -4.63 1.81 8.35
C ILE A 69 -3.30 1.61 7.63
N GLU A 70 -3.31 1.17 6.37
CA GLU A 70 -2.09 0.90 5.60
C GLU A 70 -2.21 1.48 4.19
N LEU A 71 -1.16 2.13 3.70
CA LEU A 71 -0.93 2.43 2.29
C LEU A 71 -0.31 1.20 1.64
N HIS A 72 -1.12 0.47 0.86
CA HIS A 72 -0.72 -0.79 0.21
C HIS A 72 0.01 -0.58 -1.12
N CYS A 73 -0.21 0.56 -1.79
CA CYS A 73 0.36 0.78 -3.10
C CYS A 73 0.65 2.27 -3.28
N LEU A 74 1.91 2.58 -3.54
CA LEU A 74 2.36 3.91 -3.94
C LEU A 74 3.08 3.77 -5.28
N LEU A 75 2.59 4.46 -6.31
CA LEU A 75 3.17 4.45 -7.64
C LEU A 75 3.41 5.89 -8.09
N VAL A 76 4.53 6.13 -8.76
CA VAL A 76 4.87 7.40 -9.41
C VAL A 76 5.35 7.08 -10.81
N ASP A 77 4.86 7.79 -11.80
CA ASP A 77 5.23 7.62 -13.20
C ASP A 77 6.75 7.66 -13.38
N ALA A 78 7.30 6.65 -14.06
CA ALA A 78 8.73 6.45 -14.19
C ALA A 78 9.44 7.52 -15.04
N THR A 79 8.69 8.32 -15.82
CA THR A 79 9.24 9.43 -16.60
C THR A 79 9.50 10.67 -15.76
N LEU A 80 8.93 10.75 -14.56
CA LEU A 80 9.14 11.90 -13.67
C LEU A 80 10.46 11.79 -12.91
N PRO A 81 11.24 12.88 -12.85
CA PRO A 81 12.37 12.96 -11.94
C PRO A 81 11.87 13.03 -10.50
N HIS A 82 12.69 12.55 -9.57
CA HIS A 82 12.44 12.64 -8.12
C HIS A 82 11.11 12.01 -7.66
N PRO A 83 10.88 10.71 -7.89
CA PRO A 83 9.65 10.03 -7.47
C PRO A 83 9.39 10.15 -5.96
N GLU A 84 10.44 10.29 -5.15
CA GLU A 84 10.36 10.50 -3.70
C GLU A 84 9.60 11.78 -3.33
N VAL A 85 9.71 12.84 -4.13
CA VAL A 85 9.05 14.13 -3.88
C VAL A 85 7.54 14.01 -4.13
N TRP A 86 7.16 13.38 -5.24
CA TRP A 86 5.77 13.12 -5.60
C TRP A 86 5.10 12.17 -4.63
N GLY A 87 5.78 11.08 -4.28
CA GLY A 87 5.33 10.12 -3.28
C GLY A 87 5.08 10.79 -1.93
N ALA A 88 6.03 11.58 -1.45
CA ALA A 88 5.90 12.28 -0.17
C ALA A 88 4.74 13.29 -0.18
N ALA A 89 4.60 14.07 -1.25
CA ALA A 89 3.52 15.03 -1.39
C ALA A 89 2.13 14.36 -1.42
N LEU A 90 2.02 13.21 -2.08
CA LEU A 90 0.81 12.43 -2.14
C LEU A 90 0.43 11.84 -0.76
N ILE A 91 1.40 11.26 -0.05
CA ILE A 91 1.18 10.73 1.31
C ILE A 91 0.73 11.85 2.25
N ARG A 92 1.43 12.98 2.28
CA ARG A 92 1.08 14.12 3.16
C ARG A 92 -0.31 14.67 2.86
N SER A 93 -0.68 14.78 1.59
CA SER A 93 -1.98 15.30 1.17
C SER A 93 -3.11 14.37 1.65
N ALA A 94 -2.95 13.06 1.44
CA ALA A 94 -3.92 12.07 1.89
C ALA A 94 -4.02 12.02 3.42
N HIS A 95 -2.89 11.96 4.12
CA HIS A 95 -2.87 11.88 5.58
C HIS A 95 -3.49 13.13 6.24
N ARG A 96 -3.26 14.32 5.67
CA ARG A 96 -3.93 15.54 6.12
C ARG A 96 -5.44 15.43 5.98
N ALA A 97 -5.93 14.99 4.82
CA ALA A 97 -7.37 14.82 4.62
C ALA A 97 -7.98 13.75 5.55
N PHE A 98 -7.25 12.67 5.84
CA PHE A 98 -7.69 11.67 6.80
C PHE A 98 -7.74 12.23 8.23
N ALA A 99 -6.74 13.02 8.63
CA ALA A 99 -6.73 13.69 9.93
C ALA A 99 -7.88 14.70 10.06
N ASP A 100 -8.14 15.50 9.02
CA ASP A 100 -9.27 16.43 8.95
C ASP A 100 -10.62 15.69 9.03
N ALA A 101 -10.68 14.45 8.51
CA ALA A 101 -11.84 13.56 8.63
C ALA A 101 -11.93 12.81 9.98
N GLY A 102 -10.99 13.03 10.91
CA GLY A 102 -11.01 12.46 12.26
C GLY A 102 -10.10 11.25 12.50
N ALA A 103 -9.23 10.90 11.55
CA ALA A 103 -8.26 9.82 11.76
C ALA A 103 -7.25 10.19 12.85
N ILE A 104 -7.18 9.37 13.90
CA ILE A 104 -6.27 9.59 15.04
C ILE A 104 -4.83 9.17 14.70
N LEU A 105 -4.68 8.17 13.83
CA LEU A 105 -3.40 7.60 13.46
C LEU A 105 -3.12 7.82 11.97
N ALA A 106 -1.88 8.18 11.67
CA ALA A 106 -1.38 8.19 10.30
C ALA A 106 -1.25 6.74 9.81
N PRO A 107 -1.79 6.40 8.62
CA PRO A 107 -1.58 5.09 8.01
C PRO A 107 -0.10 4.78 7.79
N ASP A 108 0.28 3.52 7.95
CA ASP A 108 1.63 3.04 7.65
C ASP A 108 1.81 2.82 6.15
N LEU A 109 3.00 3.03 5.59
CA LEU A 109 3.32 2.54 4.24
C LEU A 109 3.83 1.11 4.35
N VAL A 110 3.21 0.18 3.62
CA VAL A 110 3.62 -1.22 3.59
C VAL A 110 3.97 -1.64 2.18
N VAL A 111 5.07 -2.38 2.04
CA VAL A 111 5.56 -2.93 0.79
C VAL A 111 5.87 -4.41 0.99
N ASP A 112 5.21 -5.27 0.22
CA ASP A 112 5.48 -6.70 0.24
C ASP A 112 6.47 -7.05 -0.88
N VAL A 113 7.55 -7.75 -0.51
CA VAL A 113 8.65 -8.12 -1.39
C VAL A 113 8.83 -9.64 -1.36
N ALA A 114 9.01 -10.25 -2.52
CA ALA A 114 9.44 -11.64 -2.59
C ALA A 114 10.87 -11.75 -2.01
N PRO A 115 11.12 -12.56 -0.97
CA PRO A 115 12.39 -12.55 -0.24
C PRO A 115 13.62 -12.74 -1.13
N HIS A 116 13.51 -13.61 -2.14
CA HIS A 116 14.60 -13.90 -3.07
C HIS A 116 14.94 -12.72 -4.00
N ARG A 117 14.01 -11.78 -4.22
CA ARG A 117 14.20 -10.59 -5.06
C ARG A 117 14.69 -9.38 -4.29
N ARG A 118 14.78 -9.45 -2.96
CA ARG A 118 15.04 -8.29 -2.11
C ARG A 118 16.30 -7.50 -2.50
N HIS A 119 17.34 -8.21 -2.93
CA HIS A 119 18.62 -7.61 -3.31
C HIS A 119 18.78 -7.37 -4.81
N GLU A 120 17.70 -7.51 -5.59
CA GLU A 120 17.74 -7.10 -6.99
C GLU A 120 17.86 -5.57 -7.07
N PRO A 121 18.76 -5.03 -7.91
CA PRO A 121 19.00 -3.59 -7.98
C PRO A 121 17.73 -2.75 -8.24
N ALA A 122 16.80 -3.27 -9.05
CA ALA A 122 15.53 -2.60 -9.33
C ALA A 122 14.61 -2.55 -8.10
N VAL A 123 14.59 -3.60 -7.28
CA VAL A 123 13.80 -3.69 -6.05
C VAL A 123 14.40 -2.78 -4.97
N GLU A 124 15.72 -2.77 -4.82
CA GLU A 124 16.40 -1.88 -3.87
C GLU A 124 16.18 -0.41 -4.23
N ALA A 125 16.33 -0.03 -5.51
CA ALA A 125 16.03 1.33 -5.96
C ALA A 125 14.56 1.71 -5.72
N ALA A 126 13.63 0.80 -5.94
CA ALA A 126 12.20 1.01 -5.72
C ALA A 126 11.84 1.15 -4.24
N LEU A 127 12.53 0.44 -3.34
CA LEU A 127 12.38 0.58 -1.89
C LEU A 127 13.03 1.86 -1.37
N GLU A 128 14.16 2.27 -1.95
CA GLU A 128 14.92 3.44 -1.47
C GLU A 128 14.16 4.75 -1.72
N TRP A 129 13.60 4.98 -2.92
CA TRP A 129 12.82 6.20 -3.13
C TRP A 129 11.55 6.22 -2.26
N ARG A 130 10.93 5.06 -2.00
CA ARG A 130 9.77 4.94 -1.10
C ARG A 130 10.14 5.23 0.34
N ARG A 131 11.33 4.80 0.76
CA ARG A 131 11.88 5.14 2.08
C ARG A 131 12.04 6.64 2.23
N GLU A 132 12.66 7.30 1.26
CA GLU A 132 12.83 8.76 1.30
C GLU A 132 11.50 9.50 1.22
N ALA A 133 10.55 9.00 0.41
CA ALA A 133 9.19 9.54 0.36
C ALA A 133 8.47 9.43 1.72
N ALA A 134 8.52 8.24 2.34
CA ALA A 134 7.91 7.96 3.64
C ALA A 134 8.51 8.84 4.74
N LYS A 135 9.84 8.94 4.80
CA LYS A 135 10.57 9.81 5.72
C LYS A 135 10.17 11.28 5.55
N ALA A 136 10.13 11.78 4.32
CA ALA A 136 9.69 13.15 4.01
C ALA A 136 8.19 13.38 4.29
N ALA A 137 7.39 12.32 4.42
CA ALA A 137 5.99 12.37 4.81
C ALA A 137 5.76 12.18 6.32
N GLY A 138 6.81 12.02 7.12
CA GLY A 138 6.71 11.84 8.58
C GLY A 138 6.58 10.38 9.04
N LEU A 139 6.99 9.42 8.20
CA LEU A 139 7.06 7.99 8.50
C LEU A 139 8.52 7.50 8.56
N PRO A 140 9.35 7.97 9.52
CA PRO A 140 10.79 7.72 9.50
C PRO A 140 11.19 6.31 9.97
N VAL A 141 10.30 5.59 10.65
CA VAL A 141 10.65 4.29 11.24
C VAL A 141 10.45 3.19 10.23
N VAL A 142 11.52 2.46 9.92
CA VAL A 142 11.49 1.32 8.99
C VAL A 142 11.57 0.03 9.78
N THR A 143 10.71 -0.92 9.45
CA THR A 143 10.76 -2.29 9.99
C THR A 143 10.62 -3.31 8.88
N GLU A 144 11.31 -4.43 9.02
CA GLU A 144 11.24 -5.53 8.08
C GLU A 144 10.84 -6.79 8.83
N ARG A 145 9.83 -7.49 8.32
CA ARG A 145 9.33 -8.71 8.93
C ARG A 145 9.10 -9.77 7.87
N MET A 146 9.66 -10.96 8.10
CA MET A 146 9.28 -12.14 7.35
C MET A 146 7.87 -12.56 7.76
N LEU A 147 6.95 -12.57 6.81
CA LEU A 147 5.64 -13.19 6.96
C LEU A 147 5.78 -14.63 6.49
N GLY A 148 5.31 -15.57 7.31
CA GLY A 148 5.25 -16.98 6.92
C GLY A 148 4.42 -17.15 5.66
N ALA A 149 4.63 -18.27 4.96
CA ALA A 149 3.69 -18.75 3.96
C ALA A 149 2.28 -18.66 4.56
N ALA A 150 1.32 -18.10 3.82
CA ALA A 150 -0.06 -18.08 4.27
C ALA A 150 -0.45 -19.53 4.55
N SER A 151 -0.53 -19.92 5.83
CA SER A 151 -1.08 -21.21 6.22
C SER A 151 -2.48 -21.22 5.64
N GLY A 152 -2.74 -22.15 4.71
CA GLY A 152 -3.93 -22.16 3.87
C GLY A 152 -5.21 -21.90 4.66
N ALA A 153 -5.67 -20.65 4.59
CA ALA A 153 -6.99 -20.21 4.99
C ALA A 153 -7.33 -18.98 4.15
N ALA A 154 -7.37 -19.17 2.84
CA ALA A 154 -8.29 -18.41 2.01
C ALA A 154 -9.66 -19.11 2.15
N PRO A 155 -10.74 -18.44 2.61
CA PRO A 155 -12.02 -18.68 2.00
C PRO A 155 -12.00 -18.04 0.60
N ASP A 156 -12.63 -18.72 -0.36
CA ASP A 156 -12.77 -18.38 -1.77
C ASP A 156 -11.61 -18.69 -2.73
N ALA A 157 -11.39 -19.99 -2.92
CA ALA A 157 -11.15 -20.51 -4.27
C ALA A 157 -12.49 -20.58 -5.03
N ALA A 158 -12.67 -19.73 -6.04
CA ALA A 158 -13.64 -19.94 -7.10
C ALA A 158 -13.00 -19.54 -8.45
N ALA A 159 -13.16 -20.43 -9.41
CA ALA A 159 -12.40 -20.55 -10.64
C ALA A 159 -12.64 -19.42 -11.66
N GLY A 160 -11.62 -19.16 -12.49
CA GLY A 160 -11.71 -18.32 -13.68
C GLY A 160 -10.37 -18.22 -14.40
N ALA A 161 -10.10 -19.17 -15.29
CA ALA A 161 -8.94 -19.14 -16.18
C ALA A 161 -9.05 -17.96 -17.17
N GLY A 162 -7.97 -17.18 -17.32
CA GLY A 162 -7.91 -16.05 -18.25
C GLY A 162 -6.54 -15.37 -18.30
N ILE A 163 -5.66 -15.89 -19.16
CA ILE A 163 -4.56 -15.27 -19.91
C ILE A 163 -4.03 -13.87 -19.49
N GLY A 164 -2.76 -13.86 -19.06
CA GLY A 164 -1.79 -12.79 -19.37
C GLY A 164 -1.33 -11.93 -18.20
N GLY A 165 -0.29 -12.39 -17.51
CA GLY A 165 0.44 -11.66 -16.48
C GLY A 165 0.53 -12.48 -15.20
N GLU A 166 1.66 -13.13 -15.00
CA GLU A 166 2.04 -13.92 -13.83
C GLU A 166 1.98 -13.11 -12.51
N SER A 167 0.78 -12.80 -12.05
CA SER A 167 0.51 -12.53 -10.63
C SER A 167 0.03 -13.85 -10.02
N GLY A 168 0.94 -14.83 -10.02
CA GLY A 168 0.81 -15.96 -9.12
C GLY A 168 0.86 -15.38 -7.72
N VAL A 169 -0.23 -15.51 -6.96
CA VAL A 169 -0.17 -15.33 -5.50
C VAL A 169 0.78 -16.42 -5.01
N ASP A 170 2.06 -16.08 -4.93
CA ASP A 170 3.06 -16.91 -4.30
C ASP A 170 2.66 -17.01 -2.82
N ALA A 171 2.10 -18.16 -2.45
CA ALA A 171 1.79 -18.49 -1.07
C ALA A 171 3.07 -18.80 -0.26
N GLY A 172 4.24 -18.49 -0.81
CA GLY A 172 5.52 -18.57 -0.13
C GLY A 172 5.72 -17.45 0.89
N PRO A 173 6.86 -17.48 1.59
CA PRO A 173 7.20 -16.44 2.55
C PRO A 173 7.31 -15.08 1.85
N ARG A 174 6.79 -14.02 2.47
CA ARG A 174 6.86 -12.65 1.95
C ARG A 174 7.62 -11.78 2.96
N LEU A 175 8.52 -10.94 2.47
CA LEU A 175 9.17 -9.94 3.30
C LEU A 175 8.35 -8.66 3.26
N ARG A 176 7.75 -8.28 4.40
CA ARG A 176 7.02 -7.02 4.52
C ARG A 176 7.96 -5.94 5.06
N VAL A 177 8.13 -4.87 4.29
CA VAL A 177 8.81 -3.64 4.70
C VAL A 177 7.74 -2.62 5.07
N SER A 178 7.79 -2.09 6.30
CA SER A 178 6.81 -1.13 6.81
C SER A 178 7.49 0.16 7.23
N TYR A 179 6.88 1.29 6.87
CA TYR A 179 7.31 2.64 7.23
C TYR A 179 6.23 3.33 8.07
N SER A 180 6.61 3.75 9.27
CA SER A 180 5.66 4.19 10.29
C SER A 180 6.08 5.50 10.95
N ALA A 181 5.09 6.26 11.43
CA ALA A 181 5.33 7.50 12.21
C ALA A 181 5.98 7.21 13.57
N ARG A 182 5.73 6.01 14.10
CA ARG A 182 6.26 5.51 15.37
C ARG A 182 6.75 4.08 15.19
N ALA A 183 7.66 3.64 16.05
CA ALA A 183 8.01 2.22 16.08
C ALA A 183 6.74 1.40 16.31
N LEU A 184 6.42 0.52 15.36
CA LEU A 184 5.46 -0.53 15.57
C LEU A 184 6.03 -1.36 16.72
N THR A 185 5.46 -1.21 17.93
CA THR A 185 5.72 -2.17 18.99
C THR A 185 5.33 -3.52 18.41
N ALA A 186 6.33 -4.37 18.14
CA ALA A 186 6.09 -5.78 17.86
C ALA A 186 5.07 -6.23 18.89
N GLY A 187 3.91 -6.71 18.41
CA GLY A 187 2.74 -6.94 19.22
C GLY A 187 3.17 -7.55 20.54
N SER A 188 2.84 -6.82 21.62
CA SER A 188 2.94 -7.34 22.97
C SER A 188 2.27 -8.71 22.92
N ALA A 189 3.05 -9.78 23.03
CA ALA A 189 2.53 -11.01 23.56
C ALA A 189 1.91 -10.59 24.89
N SER A 190 0.57 -10.58 24.95
CA SER A 190 -0.13 -10.22 26.17
C SER A 190 0.50 -11.01 27.31
N PRO A 191 0.96 -10.38 28.39
CA PRO A 191 1.19 -11.12 29.61
C PRO A 191 -0.19 -11.63 30.03
N LEU A 192 -0.39 -12.94 29.90
CA LEU A 192 -1.43 -13.65 30.62
C LEU A 192 -1.18 -13.36 32.12
N VAL A 193 -1.89 -12.36 32.65
CA VAL A 193 -2.04 -12.15 34.08
C VAL A 193 -3.35 -12.79 34.50
N GLY A 194 -3.29 -13.56 35.59
CA GLY A 194 -4.44 -14.18 36.24
C GLY A 194 -4.16 -15.61 36.70
N THR A 195 -3.26 -15.85 37.66
CA THR A 195 -3.52 -16.01 39.11
C THR A 195 -4.54 -17.09 39.53
N ALA A 196 -4.16 -17.80 40.60
CA ALA A 196 -4.86 -18.77 41.46
C ALA A 196 -4.42 -20.23 41.18
N ARG A 197 -3.96 -21.02 42.14
CA ARG A 197 -4.01 -20.96 43.61
C ARG A 197 -2.90 -21.81 44.19
#